data_AF-A0A1F7BQ23-F1
#
_entry.id   AF-A0A1F7BQ23-F1
#
_cell.length_a   1.000
_cell.length_b   1.000
_cell.length_c   1.000
_cell.angle_alpha   90.00
_cell.angle_beta   90.00
_cell.angle_gamma   90.00
#
_symmetry.space_group_name_H-M   'P 1'
#
loop_
_entity.id
_entity.type
_entity.pdbx_description
1 polymer ?
#
loop_
_entity_poly.entity_id
_entity_poly.type
_entity_poly.pdbx_seq_one_letter_code
_entity_poly.pdbx_strand_id
1 'polypeptide(L)' 'MARLAIVVSQQKKLRQYLLDKAAGRKIRFPTRMYNRCNLCGRRHGYMRFFSICRICFRELASNGEIPGITKSSW' A
#
# COMPACT_ATOMS: atom_id res chain seq x y z
N MET A 1 12.60 -1.96 -7.71
CA MET A 1 11.26 -1.35 -7.95
C MET A 1 10.28 -2.41 -8.43
N ALA A 2 8.97 -2.25 -8.15
CA ALA A 2 7.98 -3.23 -8.60
C ALA A 2 7.72 -3.14 -10.12
N ARG A 3 7.40 -4.28 -10.76
CA ARG A 3 6.96 -4.31 -12.17
C ARG A 3 5.65 -3.52 -12.33
N LEU A 4 5.65 -2.49 -13.18
CA LEU A 4 4.50 -1.61 -13.43
C LEU A 4 3.23 -2.38 -13.79
N ALA A 5 3.34 -3.39 -14.65
CA ALA A 5 2.21 -4.24 -15.05
C ALA A 5 1.47 -4.85 -13.84
N ILE A 6 2.21 -5.29 -12.82
CA ILE A 6 1.62 -5.90 -11.62
C ILE A 6 1.00 -4.82 -10.72
N VAL A 7 1.61 -3.63 -10.64
CA VAL A 7 1.07 -2.49 -9.89
C VAL A 7 -0.27 -2.07 -10.50
N VAL A 8 -0.31 -1.82 -11.80
CA VAL A 8 -1.51 -1.42 -12.55
C VAL A 8 -2.59 -2.52 -12.45
N SER A 9 -2.21 -3.80 -12.55
CA SER A 9 -3.15 -4.91 -12.39
C SER A 9 -3.84 -4.89 -11.03
N GLN A 10 -3.11 -4.62 -9.95
CA GLN A 10 -3.69 -4.54 -8.61
C GLN A 10 -4.55 -3.28 -8.41
N GLN A 11 -4.13 -2.14 -8.94
CA GLN A 11 -4.92 -0.91 -8.90
C GLN A 11 -6.26 -1.07 -9.62
N LYS A 12 -6.28 -1.70 -10.80
CA LYS A 12 -7.52 -2.00 -11.53
C LYS A 12 -8.48 -2.87 -10.70
N LYS A 13 -7.95 -3.92 -10.05
CA LYS A 13 -8.76 -4.78 -9.18
C LYS A 13 -9.33 -4.01 -7.99
N LEU A 14 -8.50 -3.20 -7.32
CA LEU A 14 -8.92 -2.35 -6.20
C LEU A 14 -10.00 -1.36 -6.60
N ARG A 15 -9.82 -0.69 -7.74
CA ARG A 15 -10.82 0.25 -8.27
C ARG A 15 -12.16 -0.44 -8.53
N GLN A 16 -12.16 -1.59 -9.19
CA GLN A 16 -13.38 -2.34 -9.46
C GLN A 16 -14.08 -2.75 -8.17
N TYR A 17 -13.33 -3.23 -7.18
CA TYR A 17 -13.87 -3.59 -5.87
C TYR A 17 -14.53 -2.41 -5.15
N LEU A 18 -13.89 -1.23 -5.18
CA LEU A 18 -14.45 -0.04 -4.56
C LEU A 18 -15.76 0.38 -5.25
N LEU A 19 -15.82 0.31 -6.58
CA LEU A 19 -17.05 0.57 -7.34
C LEU A 19 -18.17 -0.42 -7.01
N ASP A 20 -17.87 -1.72 -7.00
CA ASP A 20 -18.86 -2.75 -6.68
C ASP A 20 -19.35 -2.64 -5.24
N LYS A 21 -18.43 -2.33 -4.30
CA LYS A 21 -18.76 -2.09 -2.89
C LYS A 21 -19.67 -0.87 -2.72
N ALA A 22 -19.35 0.25 -3.40
CA ALA A 22 -20.16 1.46 -3.36
C ALA A 22 -21.56 1.25 -3.96
N ALA A 23 -21.66 0.44 -5.01
CA ALA A 23 -22.92 0.09 -5.65
C ALA A 23 -23.73 -1.00 -4.88
N GLY A 24 -23.25 -1.47 -3.73
CA GLY A 24 -23.89 -2.54 -2.96
C GLY A 24 -23.91 -3.90 -3.66
N ARG A 25 -23.10 -4.09 -4.70
CA ARG A 25 -23.04 -5.34 -5.46
C ARG A 25 -22.26 -6.40 -4.68
N LYS A 26 -22.65 -7.68 -4.84
CA LYS A 26 -21.92 -8.82 -4.26
C LYS A 26 -20.53 -8.92 -4.88
N ILE A 27 -19.50 -8.74 -4.05
CA ILE A 27 -18.10 -8.83 -4.47
C ILE A 27 -17.73 -10.31 -4.66
N ARG A 28 -17.32 -10.69 -5.88
CA ARG A 28 -16.95 -12.09 -6.20
C ARG A 28 -15.62 -12.53 -5.59
N PHE A 29 -14.60 -11.66 -5.57
CA PHE A 29 -13.23 -12.02 -5.17
C PHE A 29 -12.53 -10.94 -4.31
N PRO A 30 -12.94 -10.75 -3.04
CA PRO A 30 -12.39 -9.70 -2.18
C PRO A 30 -10.91 -9.94 -1.83
N THR A 31 -10.47 -11.19 -1.73
CA THR A 31 -9.12 -11.57 -1.28
C THR A 31 -8.03 -11.41 -2.34
N ARG A 32 -8.38 -11.16 -3.61
CA ARG A 32 -7.40 -11.06 -4.71
C ARG A 32 -6.64 -9.74 -4.75
N MET A 33 -7.15 -8.72 -4.07
CA MET A 33 -6.51 -7.42 -3.92
C MET A 33 -5.65 -7.44 -2.67
N TYR A 34 -4.44 -6.93 -2.80
CA TYR A 34 -3.53 -6.78 -1.69
C TYR A 34 -2.89 -5.40 -1.72
N ASN A 35 -2.54 -4.93 -0.54
CA ASN A 35 -1.92 -3.64 -0.37
C ASN A 35 -0.51 -3.63 -0.98
N ARG A 36 -0.17 -2.53 -1.63
CA ARG A 36 1.17 -2.26 -2.15
C ARG A 36 1.60 -0.90 -1.62
N CYS A 37 2.91 -0.70 -1.50
CA CYS A 37 3.46 0.61 -1.17
C CYS A 37 3.00 1.66 -2.19
N ASN A 38 2.48 2.79 -1.72
CA ASN A 38 2.05 3.88 -2.59
C ASN A 38 3.21 4.57 -3.33
N LEU A 39 4.43 4.51 -2.80
CA LEU A 39 5.61 5.14 -3.39
C LEU A 39 6.31 4.22 -4.41
N CYS A 40 6.67 3.00 -4.01
CA CYS A 40 7.51 2.11 -4.82
C CYS A 40 6.79 0.87 -5.37
N GLY A 41 5.51 0.67 -5.03
CA GLY A 41 4.70 -0.48 -5.49
C GLY A 41 5.08 -1.84 -4.89
N ARG A 42 5.99 -1.89 -3.90
CA ARG A 42 6.43 -3.12 -3.23
C ARG A 42 5.25 -3.80 -2.51
N ARG A 43 5.16 -5.14 -2.65
CA ARG A 43 4.09 -5.97 -2.06
C ARG A 43 4.31 -6.29 -0.58
N HIS A 44 5.57 -6.50 -0.17
CA HIS A 44 5.89 -7.07 1.16
C HIS A 44 6.28 -5.99 2.17
N GLY A 45 5.97 -6.24 3.44
CA GLY A 45 6.28 -5.32 4.55
C GLY A 45 5.47 -4.03 4.47
N TYR A 46 4.18 -4.14 4.17
CA TYR A 46 3.27 -3.00 4.08
C TYR A 46 2.84 -2.55 5.48
N MET A 47 3.11 -1.29 5.81
CA MET A 47 2.70 -0.66 7.06
C MET A 47 1.38 0.07 6.83
N ARG A 48 0.29 -0.42 7.42
CA ARG A 48 -1.08 0.08 7.15
C ARG A 48 -1.28 1.54 7.52
N PHE A 49 -0.73 1.97 8.66
CA PHE A 49 -0.86 3.35 9.14
C PHE A 49 -0.24 4.36 8.15
N PHE A 50 0.95 4.05 7.64
CA PHE A 50 1.68 4.94 6.71
C PHE A 50 1.39 4.65 5.23
N SER A 51 0.66 3.59 4.91
CA SER A 51 0.36 3.15 3.54
C SER A 51 1.58 2.92 2.62
N ILE A 52 2.74 2.63 3.20
CA ILE A 52 4.02 2.43 2.51
C ILE A 52 4.69 1.13 2.95
N CYS A 53 5.75 0.73 2.25
CA CYS A 53 6.57 -0.41 2.68
C CYS A 53 7.62 0.00 3.70
N ARG A 54 8.12 -0.98 4.46
CA ARG A 54 9.18 -0.81 5.47
C ARG A 54 10.45 -0.09 4.99
N ILE A 55 10.78 -0.18 3.69
CA ILE A 55 12.01 0.41 3.13
C ILE A 55 11.81 1.92 2.96
N CYS A 56 10.76 2.31 2.23
CA CYS A 56 10.40 3.71 2.08
C CYS A 56 10.07 4.35 3.43
N PHE A 57 9.43 3.62 4.33
CA PHE A 57 9.21 4.10 5.69
C PHE A 57 10.52 4.44 6.40
N ARG A 58 11.53 3.55 6.34
CA ARG A 58 12.83 3.80 6.96
C ARG A 58 13.55 4.99 6.32
N GLU A 59 13.53 5.09 5.00
CA GLU A 59 14.14 6.20 4.26
C GLU A 59 13.52 7.54 4.68
N LEU A 60 12.19 7.63 4.65
CA LEU A 60 11.46 8.84 5.04
C LEU A 60 11.64 9.17 6.53
N ALA A 61 11.63 8.17 7.41
CA ALA A 61 11.86 8.37 8.84
C ALA A 61 13.29 8.85 9.14
N SER A 62 14.30 8.31 8.44
CA SER A 62 15.68 8.77 8.56
C SER A 62 15.89 10.18 8.01
N ASN A 63 15.13 10.57 6.98
CA ASN A 63 15.13 11.93 6.44
C ASN A 63 14.34 12.93 7.30
N GLY A 64 13.58 12.47 8.30
CA GLY A 64 12.69 13.32 9.09
C GLY A 64 11.42 13.78 8.35
N GLU A 65 11.09 13.16 7.23
CA GLU A 65 9.89 13.48 6.42
C GLU A 65 8.59 12.97 7.06
N ILE A 66 8.69 12.02 8.01
CA ILE A 66 7.53 11.53 8.77
C ILE A 66 7.50 12.21 10.15
N PRO A 67 6.48 13.03 10.44
CA PRO A 67 6.42 13.78 11.69
C PRO A 67 6.22 12.85 12.89
N GLY A 68 6.90 13.16 13.99
CA GLY A 68 6.76 12.46 15.27
C GLY A 68 7.45 11.09 15.35
N ILE A 69 8.25 10.72 14.35
CA ILE A 69 9.00 9.46 14.35
C ILE A 69 10.46 9.75 14.71
N THR A 70 10.91 9.13 15.79
CA THR A 70 12.30 9.13 16.22
C THR A 70 12.84 7.71 16.26
N LYS A 71 14.16 7.56 16.15
CA LYS A 71 14.81 6.27 16.37
C LYS A 71 14.68 5.91 17.85
N SER A 72 14.06 4.79 18.14
CA SER A 72 13.90 4.29 19.51
C SER A 72 15.25 3.90 20.12
N SER A 73 15.49 4.35 21.35
CA SER A 73 16.71 4.07 22.12
C SER A 73 16.33 3.59 23.53
N TRP A 74 15.56 2.50 23.60
CA TRP A 74 15.37 1.78 24.85
C TRP A 74 16.61 0.92 25.14
#